data_AF-A0A6G2TXE4-F1
#
_entry.id   AF-A0A6G2TXE4-F1
#
_cell.length_a   1.000
_cell.length_b   1.000
_cell.length_c   1.000
_cell.angle_alpha   90.00
_cell.angle_beta   90.00
_cell.angle_gamma   90.00
#
_symmetry.space_group_name_H-M   'P 1'
#
loop_
_entity.id
_entity.type
_entity.pdbx_description
1 polymer ?
#
loop_
_entity_poly.entity_id
_entity_poly.type
_entity_poly.pdbx_seq_one_letter_code
_entity_poly.pdbx_strand_id
1 'polypeptide(L)'
;MGEIEPFPGPGKNVAIRRKNIGWTQKQLVARARGVSLSALQKIETGTRALTQGTAAVLADAMGCTLDELLGRAEPGVEDEARLNALRSAIRRFDMPGEVPLDIDGMRSRMDQLHEDRSEARLGEVLAALPLAVKQETDLAHELGTPLAWSRVADVYSAVYWLAARHRWMDLADLAVHKQRMAAERADALTGAVAARDEAGTFLNSGDFGGGIHVVDRAVVRAESELSGRNRALALGILHLRGLTLAGRIVGDKDSEKEAKKHIKGAWEAANEVREDVLVHGIHFGPENTAVHVIATAGDMRKHREALETAARLAKRMSHVVSFASVL
;
A
#
# COMPACT_ATOMS: atom_id res chain seq x y z
N MET A 1 24.43 29.55 13.32
CA MET A 1 23.65 28.29 13.23
C MET A 1 22.20 28.70 13.04
N GLY A 2 21.69 28.62 11.81
CA GLY A 2 20.28 28.90 11.56
C GLY A 2 19.46 27.73 12.09
N GLU A 3 18.48 28.02 12.94
CA GLU A 3 17.49 27.05 13.39
C GLU A 3 16.81 26.44 12.17
N ILE A 4 16.86 25.12 12.05
CA ILE A 4 16.03 24.39 11.09
C ILE A 4 14.60 24.55 11.60
N GLU A 5 13.85 25.46 10.96
CA GLU A 5 12.46 25.72 11.29
C GLU A 5 11.68 24.39 11.18
N PRO A 6 10.99 23.93 12.24
CA PRO A 6 10.33 22.63 12.21
C PRO A 6 9.30 22.60 11.09
N PHE A 7 9.42 21.61 10.21
CA PHE A 7 8.50 21.39 9.10
C PHE A 7 7.05 21.52 9.61
N PRO A 8 6.22 22.39 9.02
CA PRO A 8 4.88 22.61 9.53
C PRO A 8 4.11 21.29 9.52
N GLY A 9 3.45 20.96 10.64
CA GLY A 9 2.63 19.75 10.71
C GLY A 9 1.54 19.73 9.62
N PRO A 10 1.01 18.55 9.23
CA PRO A 10 0.13 18.38 8.07
C PRO A 10 -1.05 19.37 7.99
N GLY A 11 -1.69 19.68 9.11
CA GLY A 11 -2.77 20.67 9.17
C GLY A 11 -2.30 22.11 8.93
N LYS A 12 -1.07 22.44 9.33
CA LYS A 12 -0.44 23.75 9.08
C LYS A 12 -0.11 23.91 7.58
N ASN A 13 0.25 22.82 6.88
CA ASN A 13 0.45 22.85 5.43
C ASN A 13 -0.86 23.15 4.67
N VAL A 14 -1.99 22.61 5.13
CA VAL A 14 -3.32 23.00 4.61
C VAL A 14 -3.56 24.50 4.76
N ALA A 15 -3.26 25.06 5.94
CA ALA A 15 -3.45 26.48 6.20
C ALA A 15 -2.55 27.36 5.30
N ILE A 16 -1.29 26.96 5.12
CA ILE A 16 -0.32 27.65 4.27
C ILE A 16 -0.80 27.63 2.82
N ARG A 17 -1.13 26.46 2.26
CA ARG A 17 -1.57 26.35 0.87
C ARG A 17 -2.85 27.14 0.62
N ARG A 18 -3.85 27.02 1.50
CA ARG A 18 -5.10 27.78 1.43
C ARG A 18 -4.84 29.30 1.39
N LYS A 19 -3.93 29.78 2.23
CA LYS A 19 -3.52 31.20 2.25
C LYS A 19 -2.80 31.60 0.97
N ASN A 20 -1.92 30.75 0.43
CA ASN A 20 -1.18 31.02 -0.80
C ASN A 20 -2.10 31.14 -2.03
N ILE A 21 -3.19 30.38 -2.08
CA ILE A 21 -4.21 30.51 -3.14
C ILE A 21 -5.26 31.61 -2.85
N GLY A 22 -5.07 32.41 -1.78
CA GLY A 22 -5.92 33.55 -1.43
C GLY A 22 -7.30 33.19 -0.88
N TRP A 23 -7.51 31.96 -0.39
CA TRP A 23 -8.82 31.50 0.06
C TRP A 23 -9.02 31.65 1.57
N THR A 24 -10.24 31.98 1.96
CA THR A 24 -10.74 31.86 3.33
C THR A 24 -11.10 30.40 3.65
N GLN A 25 -11.16 30.04 4.93
CA GLN A 25 -11.62 28.71 5.36
C GLN A 25 -13.04 28.42 4.84
N LYS A 26 -13.92 29.43 4.81
CA LYS A 26 -15.29 29.33 4.25
C LYS A 26 -15.29 28.97 2.76
N GLN A 27 -14.40 29.59 1.98
CA GLN A 27 -14.27 29.30 0.55
C GLN A 27 -13.72 27.89 0.28
N LEU A 28 -12.82 27.39 1.13
CA LEU A 28 -12.30 26.03 1.02
C LEU A 28 -13.38 24.99 1.34
N VAL A 29 -14.10 25.13 2.46
CA VAL A 29 -15.16 24.16 2.83
C VAL A 29 -16.35 24.18 1.88
N ALA A 30 -16.61 25.29 1.18
CA ALA A 30 -17.63 25.34 0.14
C ALA A 30 -17.33 24.42 -1.06
N ARG A 31 -16.06 24.03 -1.25
CA ARG A 31 -15.60 23.13 -2.33
C ARG A 31 -15.24 21.73 -1.82
N ALA A 32 -14.69 21.66 -0.61
CA ALA A 32 -14.30 20.41 0.04
C ALA A 32 -15.52 19.67 0.64
N ARG A 33 -16.21 18.87 -0.19
CA ARG A 33 -17.42 18.13 0.21
C ARG A 33 -17.17 17.27 1.47
N GLY A 34 -18.03 17.41 2.47
CA GLY A 34 -17.95 16.61 3.71
C GLY A 34 -16.99 17.16 4.77
N VAL A 35 -16.30 18.29 4.52
CA VAL A 35 -15.48 18.99 5.52
C VAL A 35 -16.24 20.18 6.09
N SER A 36 -16.47 20.20 7.41
CA SER A 36 -17.10 21.35 8.08
C SER A 36 -16.07 22.44 8.41
N LEU A 37 -16.54 23.68 8.54
CA LEU A 37 -15.70 24.82 8.93
C LEU A 37 -15.00 24.58 10.28
N SER A 38 -15.72 24.04 11.26
CA SER A 38 -15.16 23.69 12.57
C SER A 38 -14.10 22.59 12.47
N ALA A 39 -14.30 21.58 11.61
CA ALA A 39 -13.31 20.54 11.38
C ALA A 39 -12.04 21.12 10.74
N LEU A 40 -12.18 21.96 9.71
CA LEU A 40 -11.04 22.61 9.05
C LEU A 40 -10.26 23.51 10.01
N GLN A 41 -10.95 24.30 10.84
CA GLN A 41 -10.29 25.15 11.84
C GLN A 41 -9.48 24.31 12.84
N LYS A 42 -10.03 23.21 13.35
CA LYS A 42 -9.32 22.33 14.27
C LYS A 42 -8.12 21.63 13.61
N ILE A 43 -8.24 21.30 12.33
CA ILE A 43 -7.14 20.73 11.54
C ILE A 43 -6.02 21.75 11.37
N GLU A 44 -6.34 22.96 10.90
CA GLU A 44 -5.33 24.01 10.65
C GLU A 44 -4.62 24.48 11.92
N THR A 45 -5.28 24.38 13.07
CA THR A 45 -4.74 24.72 14.39
C THR A 45 -4.07 23.53 15.10
N GLY A 46 -4.10 22.33 14.51
CA GLY A 46 -3.49 21.12 15.08
C GLY A 46 -4.28 20.46 16.22
N THR A 47 -5.47 20.97 16.56
CA THR A 47 -6.34 20.39 17.61
C THR A 47 -7.18 19.19 17.11
N ARG A 48 -7.13 18.91 15.81
CA ARG A 48 -7.67 17.69 15.20
C ARG A 48 -6.69 17.14 14.17
N ALA A 49 -6.44 15.83 14.21
CA ALA A 49 -5.60 15.17 13.22
C ALA A 49 -6.22 15.27 11.81
N LEU A 50 -5.36 15.53 10.82
CA LEU A 50 -5.72 15.48 9.42
C LEU A 50 -5.72 14.03 8.93
N THR A 51 -6.90 13.46 8.68
CA THR A 51 -6.99 12.11 8.11
C THR A 51 -6.65 12.16 6.62
N GLN A 52 -6.18 11.04 6.05
CA GLN A 52 -5.89 10.98 4.61
C GLN A 52 -7.12 11.30 3.74
N GLY A 53 -8.30 10.79 4.07
CA GLY A 53 -9.51 11.08 3.31
C GLY A 53 -9.88 12.57 3.35
N THR A 54 -9.75 13.22 4.50
CA THR A 54 -9.96 14.68 4.60
C THR A 54 -8.87 15.44 3.85
N ALA A 55 -7.62 14.99 3.88
CA ALA A 55 -6.55 15.60 3.12
C ALA A 55 -6.77 15.49 1.61
N ALA A 56 -7.23 14.34 1.10
CA ALA A 56 -7.53 14.13 -0.31
C ALA A 56 -8.66 15.07 -0.79
N VAL A 57 -9.74 15.17 -0.01
CA VAL A 57 -10.86 16.09 -0.32
C VAL A 57 -10.40 17.56 -0.32
N LEU A 58 -9.52 17.93 0.61
CA LEU A 58 -8.97 19.30 0.66
C LEU A 58 -8.01 19.57 -0.51
N ALA A 59 -7.20 18.58 -0.89
CA ALA A 59 -6.26 18.67 -2.01
C ALA A 59 -7.00 18.86 -3.34
N ASP A 60 -8.02 18.01 -3.58
CA ASP A 60 -8.93 18.11 -4.73
C ASP A 60 -9.62 19.48 -4.79
N ALA A 61 -10.19 19.93 -3.66
CA ALA A 61 -10.84 21.24 -3.59
C ALA A 61 -9.89 22.42 -3.91
N MET A 62 -8.58 22.26 -3.67
CA MET A 62 -7.55 23.25 -3.95
C MET A 62 -6.85 23.04 -5.30
N GLY A 63 -7.24 22.03 -6.09
CA GLY A 63 -6.63 21.72 -7.37
C GLY A 63 -5.15 21.35 -7.25
N CYS A 64 -4.76 20.67 -6.17
CA CYS A 64 -3.39 20.19 -5.95
C CYS A 64 -3.39 18.71 -5.60
N THR A 65 -2.24 18.07 -5.76
CA THR A 65 -2.04 16.70 -5.32
C THR A 65 -2.00 16.61 -3.80
N LEU A 66 -2.29 15.43 -3.26
CA LEU A 66 -2.19 15.16 -1.83
C LEU A 66 -0.78 15.43 -1.28
N ASP A 67 0.25 15.22 -2.09
CA ASP A 67 1.64 15.43 -1.71
C ASP A 67 2.02 16.91 -1.65
N GLU A 68 1.56 17.71 -2.61
CA GLU A 68 1.72 19.16 -2.57
C GLU A 68 1.04 19.76 -1.33
N LEU A 69 -0.09 19.20 -0.92
CA LEU A 69 -0.82 19.66 0.25
C LEU A 69 -0.13 19.29 1.56
N LEU A 70 0.42 18.08 1.66
CA LEU A 70 1.01 17.57 2.90
C LEU A 70 2.48 17.96 3.06
N GLY A 71 3.14 18.43 1.99
CA GLY A 71 4.56 18.75 1.95
C GLY A 71 5.44 17.50 1.75
N ARG A 72 6.57 17.67 1.06
CA ARG A 72 7.62 16.65 0.97
C ARG A 72 8.65 16.93 2.06
N ALA A 73 8.91 15.98 2.95
CA ALA A 73 10.11 16.05 3.77
C ALA A 73 11.32 15.88 2.84
N GLU A 74 12.27 16.82 2.86
CA GLU A 74 13.50 16.66 2.10
C GLU A 74 14.33 15.51 2.71
N PRO A 75 14.75 14.51 1.91
CA PRO A 75 15.60 13.43 2.41
C PRO A 75 16.92 13.99 2.94
N GLY A 76 17.52 13.35 3.95
CA GLY A 76 18.92 13.63 4.30
C GLY A 76 19.85 13.32 3.11
N VAL A 77 21.06 13.89 3.10
CA VAL A 77 22.03 13.75 2.00
C VAL A 77 22.32 12.28 1.64
N GLU A 78 22.42 11.39 2.65
CA GLU A 78 22.62 9.96 2.43
C GLU A 78 21.40 9.27 1.77
N ASP A 79 20.19 9.67 2.16
CA ASP A 79 18.96 9.14 1.58
C ASP A 79 18.77 9.61 0.13
N GLU A 80 19.21 10.83 -0.20
CA GLU A 80 19.23 11.31 -1.57
C GLU A 80 20.19 10.49 -2.44
N ALA A 81 21.39 10.18 -1.94
CA ALA A 81 22.34 9.32 -2.64
C ALA A 81 21.78 7.91 -2.86
N ARG A 82 21.16 7.30 -1.84
CA ARG A 82 20.50 5.98 -1.94
C ARG A 82 19.34 6.00 -2.92
N LEU A 83 18.52 7.04 -2.90
CA LEU A 83 17.41 7.21 -3.83
C LEU A 83 17.89 7.37 -5.27
N ASN A 84 18.99 8.09 -5.50
CA ASN A 84 19.61 8.19 -6.83
C ASN A 84 20.19 6.86 -7.30
N ALA A 85 20.82 6.08 -6.40
CA ALA A 85 21.27 4.73 -6.70
C ALA A 85 20.10 3.81 -7.08
N LEU A 86 18.97 3.88 -6.35
CA LEU A 86 17.75 3.13 -6.65
C LEU A 86 17.20 3.49 -8.03
N ARG A 87 17.08 4.79 -8.35
CA ARG A 87 16.63 5.25 -9.68
C ARG A 87 17.56 4.74 -10.78
N SER A 88 18.87 4.74 -10.55
CA SER A 88 19.86 4.21 -11.49
C SER A 88 19.66 2.71 -11.74
N ALA A 89 19.43 1.92 -10.69
CA ALA A 89 19.13 0.50 -10.81
C ALA A 89 17.85 0.24 -11.61
N ILE A 90 16.77 0.98 -11.33
CA ILE A 90 15.47 0.84 -12.02
C ILE A 90 15.58 1.15 -13.52
N ARG A 91 16.40 2.13 -13.92
CA ARG A 91 16.62 2.47 -15.34
C ARG A 91 17.19 1.31 -16.16
N ARG A 92 17.88 0.37 -15.51
CA ARG A 92 18.50 -0.80 -16.16
C ARG A 92 17.58 -2.02 -16.21
N PHE A 93 16.29 -1.88 -15.91
CA PHE A 93 15.35 -3.01 -15.84
C PHE A 93 15.40 -3.97 -17.05
N ASP A 94 15.52 -3.44 -18.27
CA ASP A 94 15.56 -4.26 -19.51
C ASP A 94 16.99 -4.50 -20.02
N MET A 95 18.02 -4.18 -19.24
CA MET A 95 19.41 -4.40 -19.59
C MET A 95 19.95 -5.63 -18.85
N PRO A 96 20.52 -6.62 -19.55
CA PRO A 96 21.22 -7.71 -18.88
C PRO A 96 22.45 -7.16 -18.15
N GLY A 97 22.68 -7.62 -16.93
CA GLY A 97 23.84 -7.26 -16.12
C GLY A 97 24.75 -8.46 -15.87
N GLU A 98 25.64 -8.30 -14.88
CA GLU A 98 26.54 -9.36 -14.44
C GLU A 98 25.81 -10.35 -13.54
N VAL A 99 25.99 -11.64 -13.81
CA VAL A 99 25.43 -12.71 -12.98
C VAL A 99 26.02 -12.62 -11.57
N PRO A 100 25.19 -12.48 -10.52
CA PRO A 100 25.68 -12.46 -9.16
C PRO A 100 26.35 -13.79 -8.78
N LEU A 101 27.58 -13.72 -8.26
CA LEU A 101 28.34 -14.91 -7.86
C LEU A 101 27.85 -15.52 -6.53
N ASP A 102 27.18 -14.73 -5.70
CA ASP A 102 26.73 -15.09 -4.35
C ASP A 102 25.19 -15.15 -4.28
N ILE A 103 24.62 -16.26 -4.77
CA ILE A 103 23.16 -16.48 -4.79
C ILE A 103 22.59 -16.69 -3.38
N ASP A 104 23.33 -17.33 -2.49
CA ASP A 104 22.84 -17.59 -1.13
C ASP A 104 22.82 -16.31 -0.28
N GLY A 105 23.82 -15.46 -0.41
CA GLY A 105 23.79 -14.14 0.21
C GLY A 105 22.74 -13.22 -0.41
N MET A 106 22.43 -13.35 -1.71
CA MET A 106 21.28 -12.65 -2.30
C MET A 106 19.96 -13.03 -1.63
N ARG A 107 19.71 -14.33 -1.46
CA ARG A 107 18.51 -14.83 -0.78
C ARG A 107 18.42 -14.31 0.65
N SER A 108 19.52 -14.39 1.39
CA SER A 108 19.59 -13.88 2.77
C SER A 108 19.29 -12.38 2.84
N ARG A 109 19.80 -11.58 1.89
CA ARG A 109 19.49 -10.13 1.80
C ARG A 109 18.04 -9.86 1.46
N MET A 110 17.41 -10.68 0.62
CA MET A 110 15.98 -10.58 0.33
C MET A 110 15.11 -10.92 1.55
N ASP A 111 15.49 -11.94 2.32
CA ASP A 111 14.80 -12.27 3.57
C ASP A 111 14.93 -11.12 4.58
N GLN A 112 16.12 -10.53 4.71
CA GLN A 112 16.34 -9.35 5.56
C GLN A 112 15.51 -8.14 5.09
N LEU A 113 15.42 -7.88 3.78
CA LEU A 113 14.59 -6.82 3.23
C LEU A 113 13.11 -7.00 3.59
N HIS A 114 12.60 -8.24 3.56
CA HIS A 114 11.24 -8.54 3.98
C HIS A 114 11.02 -8.32 5.48
N GLU A 115 11.99 -8.67 6.32
CA GLU A 115 11.95 -8.40 7.76
C GLU A 115 11.98 -6.90 8.06
N ASP A 116 12.89 -6.15 7.43
CA ASP A 116 13.01 -4.69 7.55
C ASP A 116 11.70 -3.99 7.15
N ARG A 117 11.07 -4.49 6.08
CA ARG A 117 9.75 -4.03 5.62
C ARG A 117 8.66 -4.33 6.64
N SER A 118 8.66 -5.52 7.24
CA SER A 118 7.69 -5.93 8.26
C SER A 118 7.78 -5.06 9.52
N GLU A 119 9.00 -4.74 9.95
CA GLU A 119 9.28 -3.87 11.10
C GLU A 119 9.27 -2.36 10.78
N ALA A 120 8.94 -2.00 9.53
CA ALA A 120 8.91 -0.63 9.05
C ALA A 120 10.23 0.16 9.24
N ARG A 121 11.38 -0.52 9.13
CA ARG A 121 12.72 0.09 9.12
C ARG A 121 13.03 0.77 7.77
N LEU A 122 12.38 1.91 7.52
CA LEU A 122 12.42 2.61 6.23
C LEU A 122 13.84 2.89 5.70
N GLY A 123 14.76 3.29 6.58
CA GLY A 123 16.15 3.58 6.22
C GLY A 123 16.91 2.34 5.73
N GLU A 124 16.74 1.20 6.42
CA GLU A 124 17.36 -0.07 6.04
C GLU A 124 16.79 -0.59 4.71
N VAL A 125 15.47 -0.48 4.53
CA VAL A 125 14.81 -0.79 3.26
C VAL A 125 15.38 0.07 2.13
N LEU A 126 15.48 1.39 2.31
CA LEU A 126 16.05 2.30 1.30
C LEU A 126 17.51 1.96 0.98
N ALA A 127 18.30 1.59 1.99
CA ALA A 127 19.70 1.21 1.81
C ALA A 127 19.86 -0.09 1.00
N ALA A 128 18.99 -1.08 1.23
CA ALA A 128 19.07 -2.39 0.59
C ALA A 128 18.53 -2.41 -0.86
N LEU A 129 17.49 -1.62 -1.16
CA LEU A 129 16.78 -1.68 -2.44
C LEU A 129 17.63 -1.48 -3.70
N PRO A 130 18.61 -0.55 -3.79
CA PRO A 130 19.41 -0.36 -4.99
C PRO A 130 20.14 -1.65 -5.43
N LEU A 131 20.73 -2.36 -4.46
CA LEU A 131 21.44 -3.61 -4.74
C LEU A 131 20.47 -4.75 -5.05
N ALA A 132 19.38 -4.87 -4.28
CA ALA A 132 18.37 -5.90 -4.50
C ALA A 132 17.72 -5.80 -5.89
N VAL A 133 17.31 -4.59 -6.31
CA VAL A 133 16.76 -4.35 -7.66
C VAL A 133 17.76 -4.79 -8.72
N LYS A 134 19.03 -4.39 -8.59
CA LYS A 134 20.07 -4.77 -9.56
C LYS A 134 20.24 -6.30 -9.62
N GLN A 135 20.51 -6.94 -8.48
CA GLN A 135 20.89 -8.36 -8.46
C GLN A 135 19.74 -9.28 -8.87
N GLU A 136 18.51 -9.03 -8.42
CA GLU A 136 17.35 -9.85 -8.81
C GLU A 136 17.01 -9.66 -10.29
N THR A 137 17.11 -8.43 -10.83
CA THR A 137 16.91 -8.18 -12.27
C THR A 137 18.00 -8.85 -13.11
N ASP A 138 19.27 -8.71 -12.75
CA ASP A 138 20.38 -9.32 -13.48
C ASP A 138 20.23 -10.85 -13.51
N LEU A 139 19.89 -11.46 -12.36
CA LEU A 139 19.66 -12.90 -12.26
C LEU A 139 18.43 -13.36 -13.05
N ALA A 140 17.36 -12.57 -13.09
CA ALA A 140 16.16 -12.92 -13.86
C ALA A 140 16.39 -12.87 -15.37
N HIS A 141 17.22 -11.94 -15.86
CA HIS A 141 17.65 -11.93 -17.27
C HIS A 141 18.54 -13.12 -17.61
N GLU A 142 19.45 -13.50 -16.73
CA GLU A 142 20.31 -14.67 -16.93
C GLU A 142 19.50 -15.97 -16.96
N LEU A 143 18.64 -16.19 -15.97
CA LEU A 143 17.92 -17.45 -15.82
C LEU A 143 16.69 -17.54 -16.73
N GLY A 144 16.04 -16.42 -17.02
CA GLY A 144 14.81 -16.37 -17.82
C GLY A 144 13.61 -17.13 -17.22
N THR A 145 13.68 -17.55 -15.95
CA THR A 145 12.64 -18.40 -15.34
C THR A 145 11.51 -17.59 -14.68
N PRO A 146 10.27 -18.12 -14.65
CA PRO A 146 9.16 -17.48 -13.94
C PRO A 146 9.46 -17.17 -12.47
N LEU A 147 10.17 -18.07 -11.78
CA LEU A 147 10.55 -17.89 -10.39
C LEU A 147 11.51 -16.70 -10.20
N ALA A 148 12.47 -16.52 -11.10
CA ALA A 148 13.39 -15.39 -11.02
C ALA A 148 12.66 -14.06 -11.28
N TRP A 149 11.75 -14.03 -12.26
CA TRP A 149 10.90 -12.87 -12.52
C TRP A 149 9.93 -12.56 -11.38
N SER A 150 9.47 -13.58 -10.66
CA SER A 150 8.65 -13.40 -9.45
C SER A 150 9.40 -12.63 -8.36
N ARG A 151 10.70 -12.92 -8.16
CA ARG A 151 11.54 -12.16 -7.20
C ARG A 151 11.76 -10.72 -7.61
N VAL A 152 11.90 -10.45 -8.90
CA VAL A 152 11.95 -9.06 -9.40
C VAL A 152 10.66 -8.34 -9.04
N ALA A 153 9.50 -8.98 -9.23
CA ALA A 153 8.21 -8.40 -8.82
C ALA A 153 8.15 -8.15 -7.30
N ASP A 154 8.66 -9.06 -6.47
CA ASP A 154 8.72 -8.89 -5.01
C ASP A 154 9.57 -7.68 -4.59
N VAL A 155 10.75 -7.51 -5.20
CA VAL A 155 11.58 -6.31 -4.94
C VAL A 155 10.86 -5.04 -5.35
N TYR A 156 10.19 -5.02 -6.51
CA TYR A 156 9.41 -3.85 -6.92
C TYR A 156 8.19 -3.60 -6.02
N SER A 157 7.59 -4.62 -5.42
CA SER A 157 6.59 -4.45 -4.35
C SER A 157 7.18 -3.71 -3.14
N ALA A 158 8.42 -4.01 -2.76
CA ALA A 158 9.12 -3.31 -1.69
C ALA A 158 9.45 -1.85 -2.07
N VAL A 159 9.86 -1.58 -3.32
CA VAL A 159 10.03 -0.21 -3.84
C VAL A 159 8.71 0.57 -3.76
N TYR A 160 7.60 -0.01 -4.23
CA TYR A 160 6.27 0.60 -4.13
C TYR A 160 5.89 0.88 -2.68
N TRP A 161 6.07 -0.10 -1.78
CA TRP A 161 5.74 0.03 -0.36
C TRP A 161 6.49 1.19 0.32
N LEU A 162 7.78 1.36 -0.02
CA LEU A 162 8.62 2.44 0.50
C LEU A 162 8.19 3.79 -0.10
N ALA A 163 8.06 3.86 -1.43
CA ALA A 163 7.67 5.06 -2.14
C ALA A 163 6.29 5.58 -1.69
N ALA A 164 5.32 4.69 -1.47
CA ALA A 164 3.99 5.05 -0.97
C ALA A 164 4.04 5.66 0.44
N ARG A 165 4.93 5.20 1.31
CA ARG A 165 5.10 5.73 2.68
C ARG A 165 5.77 7.09 2.69
N HIS A 166 6.79 7.27 1.87
CA HIS A 166 7.48 8.56 1.71
C HIS A 166 6.76 9.54 0.79
N ARG A 167 5.68 9.10 0.13
CA ARG A 167 4.94 9.90 -0.86
C ARG A 167 5.78 10.32 -2.06
N TRP A 168 6.57 9.38 -2.58
CA TRP A 168 7.27 9.54 -3.85
C TRP A 168 6.39 8.97 -4.97
N MET A 169 5.27 9.62 -5.27
CA MET A 169 4.22 9.02 -6.13
C MET A 169 4.71 8.67 -7.54
N ASP A 170 5.56 9.51 -8.15
CA ASP A 170 6.18 9.18 -9.44
C ASP A 170 7.00 7.87 -9.36
N LEU A 171 7.68 7.63 -8.23
CA LEU A 171 8.41 6.39 -8.00
C LEU A 171 7.47 5.22 -7.68
N ALA A 172 6.37 5.47 -6.96
CA ALA A 172 5.36 4.44 -6.70
C ALA A 172 4.71 3.94 -8.00
N ASP A 173 4.35 4.86 -8.90
CA ASP A 173 3.80 4.55 -10.22
C ASP A 173 4.82 3.82 -11.10
N LEU A 174 6.08 4.27 -11.09
CA LEU A 174 7.16 3.59 -11.81
C LEU A 174 7.40 2.17 -11.24
N ALA A 175 7.35 2.01 -9.92
CA ALA A 175 7.58 0.73 -9.26
C ALA A 175 6.51 -0.29 -9.64
N VAL A 176 5.21 0.06 -9.58
CA VAL A 176 4.13 -0.87 -9.95
C VAL A 176 4.13 -1.16 -11.45
N HIS A 177 4.57 -0.22 -12.29
CA HIS A 177 4.75 -0.48 -13.72
C HIS A 177 5.83 -1.54 -13.97
N LYS A 178 6.99 -1.42 -13.31
CA LYS A 178 8.08 -2.41 -13.41
C LYS A 178 7.73 -3.74 -12.75
N GLN A 179 7.00 -3.71 -11.63
CA GLN A 179 6.44 -4.90 -10.99
C GLN A 179 5.53 -5.67 -11.95
N ARG A 180 4.62 -4.99 -12.66
CA ARG A 180 3.73 -5.62 -13.65
C ARG A 180 4.52 -6.24 -14.81
N MET A 181 5.51 -5.53 -15.35
CA MET A 181 6.38 -6.08 -16.40
C MET A 181 7.10 -7.37 -15.96
N ALA A 182 7.55 -7.43 -14.70
CA ALA A 182 8.15 -8.63 -14.14
C ALA A 182 7.11 -9.75 -13.93
N ALA A 183 5.94 -9.40 -13.38
CA ALA A 183 4.86 -10.35 -13.14
C ALA A 183 4.31 -11.00 -14.43
N GLU A 184 4.30 -10.28 -15.55
CA GLU A 184 3.96 -10.82 -16.88
C GLU A 184 4.89 -11.95 -17.34
N ARG A 185 6.12 -11.99 -16.82
CA ARG A 185 7.15 -13.02 -17.09
C ARG A 185 7.21 -14.09 -16.00
N ALA A 186 6.43 -13.92 -14.93
CA ALA A 186 6.39 -14.80 -13.77
C ALA A 186 5.18 -15.74 -13.85
N ASP A 187 4.33 -15.74 -12.81
CA ASP A 187 3.13 -16.54 -12.71
C ASP A 187 1.90 -15.70 -12.36
N ALA A 188 0.71 -16.31 -12.47
CA ALA A 188 -0.56 -15.62 -12.25
C ALA A 188 -0.77 -15.16 -10.79
N LEU A 189 -0.15 -15.82 -9.80
CA LEU A 189 -0.22 -15.38 -8.40
C LEU A 189 0.59 -14.08 -8.22
N THR A 190 1.79 -14.03 -8.77
CA THR A 190 2.63 -12.82 -8.84
C THR A 190 1.87 -11.69 -9.55
N GLY A 191 1.15 -12.02 -10.64
CA GLY A 191 0.26 -11.09 -11.34
C GLY A 191 -0.84 -10.48 -10.46
N ALA A 192 -1.48 -11.28 -9.59
CA ALA A 192 -2.48 -10.80 -8.64
C ALA A 192 -1.87 -9.84 -7.60
N VAL A 193 -0.66 -10.14 -7.11
CA VAL A 193 0.09 -9.27 -6.19
C VAL A 193 0.44 -7.93 -6.86
N ALA A 194 0.93 -7.96 -8.11
CA ALA A 194 1.24 -6.76 -8.87
C ALA A 194 -0.01 -5.88 -9.08
N ALA A 195 -1.16 -6.49 -9.41
CA ALA A 195 -2.42 -5.75 -9.56
C ALA A 195 -2.91 -5.13 -8.24
N ARG A 196 -2.66 -5.80 -7.10
CA ARG A 196 -2.98 -5.26 -5.77
C ARG A 196 -2.14 -4.01 -5.44
N ASP A 197 -0.88 -3.99 -5.84
CA ASP A 197 0.02 -2.85 -5.64
C ASP A 197 -0.29 -1.72 -6.63
N GLU A 198 -0.60 -2.04 -7.89
CA GLU A 198 -1.13 -1.10 -8.89
C GLU A 198 -2.40 -0.41 -8.38
N ALA A 199 -3.41 -1.16 -7.92
CA ALA A 199 -4.60 -0.59 -7.29
C ALA A 199 -4.28 0.23 -6.03
N GLY A 200 -3.11 0.02 -5.44
CA GLY A 200 -2.60 0.80 -4.34
C GLY A 200 -2.10 2.20 -4.74
N THR A 201 -1.69 2.45 -5.99
CA THR A 201 -1.35 3.82 -6.44
C THR A 201 -2.60 4.68 -6.57
N PHE A 202 -3.70 4.10 -7.06
CA PHE A 202 -5.04 4.68 -7.05
C PHE A 202 -5.52 5.04 -5.63
N LEU A 203 -5.27 4.16 -4.65
CA LEU A 203 -5.56 4.48 -3.24
C LEU A 203 -4.77 5.70 -2.75
N ASN A 204 -3.50 5.81 -3.15
CA ASN A 204 -2.61 6.89 -2.72
C ASN A 204 -2.99 8.24 -3.35
N SER A 205 -3.50 8.23 -4.59
CA SER A 205 -3.93 9.43 -5.33
C SER A 205 -5.36 9.86 -5.02
N GLY A 206 -6.19 8.96 -4.47
CA GLY A 206 -7.59 9.24 -4.13
C GLY A 206 -8.60 8.80 -5.20
N ASP A 207 -8.15 8.25 -6.33
CA ASP A 207 -9.01 7.66 -7.36
C ASP A 207 -9.44 6.23 -6.96
N PHE A 208 -10.31 6.14 -5.95
CA PHE A 208 -10.73 4.85 -5.40
C PHE A 208 -11.52 4.02 -6.43
N GLY A 209 -12.29 4.66 -7.31
CA GLY A 209 -13.06 3.98 -8.36
C GLY A 209 -12.16 3.32 -9.39
N GLY A 210 -11.13 4.02 -9.87
CA GLY A 210 -10.11 3.45 -10.75
C GLY A 210 -9.40 2.26 -10.12
N GLY A 211 -9.05 2.36 -8.83
CA GLY A 211 -8.44 1.26 -8.09
C GLY A 211 -9.34 0.01 -7.99
N ILE A 212 -10.65 0.19 -7.78
CA ILE A 212 -11.61 -0.93 -7.73
C ILE A 212 -11.65 -1.66 -9.08
N HIS A 213 -11.65 -0.92 -10.20
CA HIS A 213 -11.63 -1.54 -11.53
C HIS A 213 -10.38 -2.38 -11.78
N VAL A 214 -9.20 -1.93 -11.30
CA VAL A 214 -7.97 -2.73 -11.37
C VAL A 214 -8.11 -4.03 -10.58
N VAL A 215 -8.64 -3.95 -9.35
CA VAL A 215 -8.86 -5.13 -8.49
C VAL A 215 -9.85 -6.10 -9.13
N ASP A 216 -11.00 -5.63 -9.60
CA ASP A 216 -12.05 -6.49 -10.16
C ASP A 216 -11.57 -7.25 -11.40
N ARG A 217 -10.84 -6.58 -12.29
CA ARG A 217 -10.22 -7.24 -13.45
C ARG A 217 -9.25 -8.32 -13.03
N ALA A 218 -8.44 -8.06 -12.00
CA ALA A 218 -7.48 -9.03 -11.49
C ALA A 218 -8.16 -10.20 -10.76
N VAL A 219 -9.29 -9.96 -10.08
CA VAL A 219 -10.12 -11.02 -9.48
C VAL A 219 -10.61 -11.98 -10.55
N VAL A 220 -11.24 -11.47 -11.62
CA VAL A 220 -11.73 -12.30 -12.73
C VAL A 220 -10.60 -13.15 -13.33
N ARG A 221 -9.42 -12.55 -13.53
CA ARG A 221 -8.25 -13.26 -14.05
C ARG A 221 -7.77 -14.36 -13.10
N ALA A 222 -7.67 -14.08 -11.80
CA ALA A 222 -7.27 -15.05 -10.79
C ALA A 222 -8.28 -16.21 -10.68
N GLU A 223 -9.57 -15.95 -10.86
CA GLU A 223 -10.59 -17.00 -10.90
C GLU A 223 -10.44 -17.95 -12.09
N SER A 224 -10.03 -17.42 -13.24
CA SER A 224 -9.84 -18.22 -14.46
C SER A 224 -8.50 -18.95 -14.54
N GLU A 225 -7.42 -18.35 -14.02
CA GLU A 225 -6.05 -18.84 -14.24
C GLU A 225 -5.48 -19.65 -13.07
N LEU A 226 -6.04 -19.51 -11.87
CA LEU A 226 -5.54 -20.15 -10.66
C LEU A 226 -6.52 -21.19 -10.10
N SER A 227 -5.98 -22.15 -9.35
CA SER A 227 -6.78 -23.12 -8.60
C SER A 227 -6.17 -23.38 -7.22
N GLY A 228 -6.94 -24.05 -6.35
CA GLY A 228 -6.50 -24.46 -5.01
C GLY A 228 -5.98 -23.29 -4.16
N ARG A 229 -4.88 -23.55 -3.44
CA ARG A 229 -4.27 -22.58 -2.50
C ARG A 229 -3.84 -21.29 -3.17
N ASN A 230 -3.27 -21.34 -4.38
CA ASN A 230 -2.82 -20.13 -5.09
C ASN A 230 -4.00 -19.24 -5.49
N ARG A 231 -5.14 -19.83 -5.87
CA ARG A 231 -6.37 -19.05 -6.14
C ARG A 231 -6.86 -18.37 -4.86
N ALA A 232 -6.91 -19.08 -3.74
CA ALA A 232 -7.31 -18.51 -2.46
C ALA A 232 -6.42 -17.33 -2.06
N LEU A 233 -5.10 -17.47 -2.16
CA LEU A 233 -4.14 -16.41 -1.86
C LEU A 233 -4.33 -15.18 -2.76
N ALA A 234 -4.42 -15.38 -4.08
CA ALA A 234 -4.61 -14.30 -5.04
C ALA A 234 -5.92 -13.53 -4.79
N LEU A 235 -7.04 -14.26 -4.68
CA LEU A 235 -8.35 -13.66 -4.42
C LEU A 235 -8.37 -12.94 -3.08
N GLY A 236 -7.83 -13.56 -2.04
CA GLY A 236 -7.70 -12.98 -0.72
C GLY A 236 -7.02 -11.61 -0.74
N ILE A 237 -5.80 -11.55 -1.27
CA ILE A 237 -4.98 -10.33 -1.37
C ILE A 237 -5.72 -9.24 -2.18
N LEU A 238 -6.35 -9.60 -3.29
CA LEU A 238 -7.12 -8.68 -4.12
C LEU A 238 -8.36 -8.15 -3.41
N HIS A 239 -9.14 -9.02 -2.76
CA HIS A 239 -10.33 -8.62 -2.02
C HIS A 239 -10.00 -7.72 -0.81
N LEU A 240 -8.89 -7.95 -0.11
CA LEU A 240 -8.44 -7.03 0.95
C LEU A 240 -8.15 -5.61 0.41
N ARG A 241 -7.59 -5.51 -0.80
CA ARG A 241 -7.40 -4.21 -1.46
C ARG A 241 -8.72 -3.60 -1.91
N GLY A 242 -9.60 -4.39 -2.52
CA GLY A 242 -10.92 -3.95 -2.97
C GLY A 242 -11.79 -3.40 -1.85
N LEU A 243 -11.87 -4.10 -0.71
CA LEU A 243 -12.63 -3.60 0.45
C LEU A 243 -12.01 -2.34 1.06
N THR A 244 -10.70 -2.17 0.94
CA THR A 244 -10.01 -0.95 1.42
C THR A 244 -10.37 0.24 0.53
N LEU A 245 -10.35 0.07 -0.79
CA LEU A 245 -10.71 1.12 -1.75
C LEU A 245 -12.18 1.50 -1.65
N ALA A 246 -13.08 0.52 -1.68
CA ALA A 246 -14.52 0.75 -1.57
C ALA A 246 -14.91 1.41 -0.24
N GLY A 247 -14.23 1.05 0.85
CA GLY A 247 -14.43 1.65 2.17
C GLY A 247 -14.14 3.16 2.23
N ARG A 248 -13.33 3.69 1.31
CA ARG A 248 -13.00 5.13 1.25
C ARG A 248 -14.09 5.99 0.61
N ILE A 249 -15.04 5.39 -0.10
CA ILE A 249 -16.14 6.11 -0.75
C ILE A 249 -17.37 6.09 0.18
N VAL A 250 -17.45 7.07 1.09
CA VAL A 250 -18.49 7.12 2.11
C VAL A 250 -19.78 7.77 1.59
N GLY A 251 -20.93 7.15 1.88
CA GLY A 251 -22.25 7.69 1.54
C GLY A 251 -22.75 7.32 0.14
N ASP A 252 -22.01 6.46 -0.57
CA ASP A 252 -22.40 5.89 -1.86
C ASP A 252 -22.86 4.43 -1.71
N LYS A 253 -24.09 4.14 -2.15
CA LYS A 253 -24.71 2.81 -1.95
C LYS A 253 -24.02 1.72 -2.77
N ASP A 254 -23.54 2.07 -3.96
CA ASP A 254 -22.87 1.10 -4.84
C ASP A 254 -21.50 0.73 -4.27
N SER A 255 -20.75 1.71 -3.76
CA SER A 255 -19.49 1.48 -3.05
C SER A 255 -19.68 0.68 -1.75
N GLU A 256 -20.77 0.90 -1.01
CA GLU A 256 -21.09 0.05 0.14
C GLU A 256 -21.37 -1.41 -0.25
N LYS A 257 -22.04 -1.62 -1.38
CA LYS A 257 -22.28 -2.97 -1.93
C LYS A 257 -20.97 -3.60 -2.39
N GLU A 258 -20.09 -2.82 -3.01
CA GLU A 258 -18.77 -3.26 -3.46
C GLU A 258 -17.87 -3.65 -2.28
N ALA A 259 -17.85 -2.84 -1.21
CA ALA A 259 -17.15 -3.18 0.02
C ALA A 259 -17.66 -4.51 0.60
N LYS A 260 -18.98 -4.74 0.64
CA LYS A 260 -19.57 -6.01 1.10
C LYS A 260 -19.18 -7.20 0.21
N LYS A 261 -19.15 -7.02 -1.12
CA LYS A 261 -18.69 -8.06 -2.07
C LYS A 261 -17.25 -8.45 -1.77
N HIS A 262 -16.34 -7.48 -1.62
CA HIS A 262 -14.93 -7.79 -1.32
C HIS A 262 -14.73 -8.33 0.10
N ILE A 263 -15.46 -7.85 1.11
CA ILE A 263 -15.40 -8.43 2.47
C ILE A 263 -15.78 -9.91 2.43
N LYS A 264 -16.86 -10.27 1.71
CA LYS A 264 -17.28 -11.66 1.55
C LYS A 264 -16.20 -12.49 0.87
N GLY A 265 -15.68 -12.04 -0.27
CA GLY A 265 -14.63 -12.76 -1.01
C GLY A 265 -13.34 -12.94 -0.22
N ALA A 266 -12.94 -11.94 0.58
CA ALA A 266 -11.78 -12.04 1.46
C ALA A 266 -11.95 -13.13 2.53
N TRP A 267 -13.12 -13.21 3.16
CA TRP A 267 -13.42 -14.26 4.14
C TRP A 267 -13.50 -15.66 3.53
N GLU A 268 -14.10 -15.79 2.34
CA GLU A 268 -14.14 -17.07 1.61
C GLU A 268 -12.72 -17.56 1.30
N ALA A 269 -11.85 -16.68 0.79
CA ALA A 269 -10.44 -16.98 0.56
C ALA A 269 -9.68 -17.31 1.86
N ALA A 270 -9.92 -16.58 2.95
CA ALA A 270 -9.23 -16.78 4.22
C ALA A 270 -9.58 -18.13 4.87
N ASN A 271 -10.79 -18.63 4.69
CA ASN A 271 -11.22 -19.94 5.18
C ASN A 271 -10.43 -21.09 4.53
N GLU A 272 -10.04 -20.95 3.27
CA GLU A 272 -9.23 -21.94 2.54
C GLU A 272 -7.77 -21.97 3.03
N VAL A 273 -7.21 -20.83 3.49
CA VAL A 273 -5.81 -20.74 3.96
C VAL A 273 -5.67 -21.11 5.44
N ARG A 274 -6.75 -20.98 6.23
CA ARG A 274 -6.91 -21.37 7.66
C ARG A 274 -6.11 -20.53 8.66
N GLU A 275 -4.89 -20.16 8.33
CA GLU A 275 -4.00 -19.32 9.15
C GLU A 275 -3.39 -18.19 8.32
N ASP A 276 -2.79 -17.21 9.00
CA ASP A 276 -2.09 -16.12 8.35
C ASP A 276 -0.76 -16.61 7.79
N VAL A 277 -0.49 -16.26 6.53
CA VAL A 277 0.73 -16.63 5.82
C VAL A 277 1.37 -15.41 5.18
N LEU A 278 2.69 -15.48 4.98
CA LEU A 278 3.46 -14.49 4.25
C LEU A 278 3.74 -14.99 2.84
N VAL A 279 3.20 -14.30 1.83
CA VAL A 279 3.35 -14.64 0.41
C VAL A 279 3.71 -13.38 -0.34
N HIS A 280 4.81 -13.38 -1.11
CA HIS A 280 5.32 -12.19 -1.82
C HIS A 280 5.50 -10.96 -0.90
N GLY A 281 5.93 -11.20 0.35
CA GLY A 281 6.08 -10.13 1.35
C GLY A 281 4.75 -9.52 1.83
N ILE A 282 3.62 -10.17 1.57
CA ILE A 282 2.27 -9.73 1.95
C ILE A 282 1.65 -10.78 2.87
N HIS A 283 1.14 -10.31 4.01
CA HIS A 283 0.39 -11.14 4.94
C HIS A 283 -1.03 -11.34 4.41
N PHE A 284 -1.51 -12.58 4.41
CA PHE A 284 -2.89 -12.91 4.14
C PHE A 284 -3.36 -14.06 5.02
N GLY A 285 -4.57 -13.93 5.55
CA GLY A 285 -5.26 -14.97 6.29
C GLY A 285 -6.40 -14.40 7.13
N PRO A 286 -7.02 -15.22 7.99
CA PRO A 286 -8.20 -14.80 8.73
C PRO A 286 -7.97 -13.64 9.71
N GLU A 287 -6.80 -13.54 10.33
CA GLU A 287 -6.52 -12.47 11.30
C GLU A 287 -6.26 -11.16 10.56
N ASN A 288 -5.42 -11.19 9.53
CA ASN A 288 -5.22 -10.06 8.64
C ASN A 288 -6.54 -9.59 8.00
N THR A 289 -7.40 -10.52 7.60
CA THR A 289 -8.73 -10.20 7.05
C THR A 289 -9.60 -9.47 8.07
N ALA A 290 -9.63 -9.93 9.32
CA ALA A 290 -10.34 -9.25 10.40
C ALA A 290 -9.84 -7.81 10.60
N VAL A 291 -8.52 -7.60 10.62
CA VAL A 291 -7.91 -6.25 10.74
C VAL A 291 -8.38 -5.33 9.62
N HIS A 292 -8.35 -5.81 8.38
CA HIS A 292 -8.80 -5.06 7.21
C HIS A 292 -10.31 -4.74 7.27
N VAL A 293 -11.15 -5.69 7.69
CA VAL A 293 -12.61 -5.48 7.84
C VAL A 293 -12.91 -4.45 8.93
N ILE A 294 -12.21 -4.50 10.07
CA ILE A 294 -12.35 -3.52 11.16
C ILE A 294 -11.98 -2.12 10.66
N ALA A 295 -10.85 -1.98 9.96
CA ALA A 295 -10.40 -0.71 9.41
C ALA A 295 -11.41 -0.14 8.40
N THR A 296 -11.87 -0.94 7.44
CA THR A 296 -12.87 -0.53 6.45
C THR A 296 -14.21 -0.16 7.09
N ALA A 297 -14.69 -0.92 8.07
CA ALA A 297 -15.90 -0.56 8.80
C ALA A 297 -15.74 0.78 9.55
N GLY A 298 -14.54 1.07 10.06
CA GLY A 298 -14.18 2.37 10.61
C GLY A 298 -14.29 3.51 9.58
N ASP A 299 -13.67 3.34 8.41
CA ASP A 299 -13.73 4.30 7.30
C ASP A 299 -15.18 4.57 6.85
N MET A 300 -16.00 3.53 6.80
CA MET A 300 -17.43 3.59 6.45
C MET A 300 -18.35 4.07 7.58
N ARG A 301 -17.81 4.39 8.77
CA ARG A 301 -18.56 4.78 9.98
C ARG A 301 -19.54 3.70 10.49
N LYS A 302 -19.27 2.43 10.19
CA LYS A 302 -20.02 1.26 10.66
C LYS A 302 -19.42 0.74 11.97
N HIS A 303 -19.38 1.61 12.99
CA HIS A 303 -18.67 1.34 14.24
C HIS A 303 -19.13 0.07 14.97
N ARG A 304 -20.42 -0.28 14.88
CA ARG A 304 -20.94 -1.53 15.45
C ARG A 304 -20.33 -2.76 14.79
N GLU A 305 -20.28 -2.79 13.46
CA GLU A 305 -19.70 -3.90 12.68
C GLU A 305 -18.19 -4.06 12.96
N ALA A 306 -17.48 -2.94 13.15
CA ALA A 306 -16.08 -2.93 13.55
C ALA A 306 -15.87 -3.59 14.93
N LEU A 307 -16.68 -3.20 15.93
CA LEU A 307 -16.59 -3.77 17.29
C LEU A 307 -16.96 -5.26 17.33
N GLU A 308 -17.99 -5.67 16.60
CA GLU A 308 -18.36 -7.08 16.49
C GLU A 308 -17.23 -7.93 15.88
N THR A 309 -16.59 -7.42 14.83
CA THR A 309 -15.47 -8.11 14.18
C THR A 309 -14.25 -8.18 15.10
N ALA A 310 -13.93 -7.09 15.80
CA ALA A 310 -12.86 -7.06 16.79
C ALA A 310 -13.09 -8.05 17.94
N ALA A 311 -14.33 -8.17 18.43
CA ALA A 311 -14.68 -9.14 19.47
C ALA A 311 -14.49 -10.59 19.00
N ARG A 312 -14.88 -10.91 17.75
CA ARG A 312 -14.65 -12.24 17.16
C ARG A 312 -13.15 -12.55 17.04
N LEU A 313 -12.35 -11.59 16.60
CA LEU A 313 -10.89 -11.74 16.51
C LEU A 313 -10.27 -11.99 17.89
N ALA A 314 -10.60 -11.19 18.90
CA ALA A 314 -10.10 -11.35 20.27
C ALA A 314 -10.47 -12.72 20.88
N LYS A 315 -11.70 -13.21 20.63
CA LYS A 315 -12.12 -14.55 21.06
C LYS A 315 -11.29 -15.63 20.38
N ARG A 316 -10.98 -15.50 19.09
CA ARG A 316 -10.14 -16.45 18.36
C ARG A 316 -8.71 -16.48 18.92
N MET A 317 -8.09 -15.31 19.12
CA MET A 317 -6.74 -15.21 19.67
C MET A 317 -6.62 -15.80 21.08
N SER A 318 -7.62 -15.59 21.94
CA SER A 318 -7.64 -16.18 23.29
C SER A 318 -7.76 -17.71 23.30
N HIS A 319 -8.47 -18.30 22.33
CA HIS A 319 -8.52 -19.76 22.18
C HIS A 319 -7.19 -20.36 21.69
N VAL A 320 -6.42 -19.66 20.85
CA VAL A 320 -5.10 -20.11 20.38
C VAL A 320 -4.08 -20.11 21.52
N VAL A 321 -4.06 -19.06 22.35
CA VAL A 321 -3.16 -18.99 23.53
C VAL A 321 -3.49 -20.05 24.57
N SER A 322 -4.78 -20.37 24.77
CA SER A 322 -5.21 -21.44 25.68
C SER A 322 -4.76 -22.83 25.22
N PHE A 323 -4.77 -23.12 23.92
CA PHE A 323 -4.27 -24.39 23.38
C PHE A 323 -2.75 -24.52 23.46
N ALA A 324 -2.01 -23.43 23.25
CA ALA A 324 -0.54 -23.42 23.35
C ALA A 324 -0.03 -23.54 24.81
N SER A 325 -0.90 -23.32 25.80
CA SER A 325 -0.56 -23.44 27.23
C SER A 325 -0.81 -24.85 27.80
N VAL A 326 -1.32 -25.77 26.97
CA VAL A 326 -1.71 -27.15 27.36
C VAL A 326 -0.86 -28.21 26.64
N LEU A 327 0.14 -27.78 25.85
CA LEU A 327 1.19 -28.61 25.25
C LEU A 327 2.55 -28.24 25.84
#